data_AF-A0AAR2IP28-F1
#
_entry.id   AF-A0AAR2IP28-F1
#
_cell.length_a   1.000
_cell.length_b   1.000
_cell.length_c   1.000
_cell.angle_alpha   90.00
_cell.angle_beta   90.00
_cell.angle_gamma   90.00
#
_symmetry.space_group_name_H-M   'P 1'
#
loop_
_entity.id
_entity.type
_entity.pdbx_description
1 polymer ?
#
loop_
_entity_poly.entity_id
_entity_poly.type
_entity_poly.pdbx_seq_one_letter_code
_entity_poly.pdbx_strand_id
1 'polypeptide(L)'
;MEPTQAVPLMETQHVDITRNILTINNGSRELLVEGDIVLPRTRNALVCPSNNCFWKKSSNGLVLVPFTVSNDFSSSDRSVIAGAMATFHSKTCIRFVSRTFEADYLSIQSRDGCYSAVGRQGGVQVVSLSRNGCVYHGIAQHELNHALGFYHEHTRSDRDRYVRINWANISPTMQYNFNKENTNNLNTPYDYSSVMHYGKTAFSINGQDTITPIPDPSVPIGQRVDLSAIDIKRINILYNC
;
A
#
# COMPACT_ATOMS: atom_id res chain seq x y z
N MET A 1 54.82 17.69 10.65
CA MET A 1 54.11 16.54 10.05
C MET A 1 53.08 16.10 11.07
N GLU A 2 51.88 16.67 11.01
CA GLU A 2 50.72 16.17 11.76
C GLU A 2 50.02 15.11 10.92
N PRO A 3 49.47 14.05 11.51
CA PRO A 3 48.66 13.08 10.79
C PRO A 3 47.26 13.65 10.58
N THR A 4 46.82 13.65 9.33
CA THR A 4 45.45 13.95 8.93
C THR A 4 44.49 12.91 9.52
N GLN A 5 43.59 13.35 10.40
CA GLN A 5 42.46 12.55 10.83
C GLN A 5 41.42 12.49 9.70
N ALA A 6 41.12 11.27 9.25
CA ALA A 6 40.03 11.01 8.33
C ALA A 6 38.69 11.28 9.02
N VAL A 7 37.86 12.11 8.38
CA VAL A 7 36.47 12.36 8.78
C VAL A 7 35.64 11.10 8.47
N PRO A 8 34.89 10.52 9.41
CA PRO A 8 34.05 9.36 9.12
C PRO A 8 32.90 9.79 8.21
N LEU A 9 32.72 9.08 7.10
CA LEU A 9 31.52 9.14 6.27
C LEU A 9 30.31 8.80 7.15
N MET A 10 29.34 9.71 7.24
CA MET A 10 28.06 9.45 7.88
C MET A 10 27.39 8.28 7.16
N GLU A 11 27.31 7.12 7.82
CA GLU A 11 26.39 6.06 7.44
C GLU A 11 24.97 6.63 7.47
N THR A 12 24.34 6.70 6.30
CA THR A 12 22.92 6.97 6.19
C THR A 12 22.19 5.87 6.95
N GLN A 13 21.59 6.20 8.10
CA GLN A 13 20.66 5.31 8.80
C GLN A 13 19.62 4.83 7.78
N HIS A 14 19.71 3.55 7.42
CA HIS A 14 18.75 2.89 6.56
C HIS A 14 17.46 2.75 7.39
N VAL A 15 16.60 3.78 7.35
CA VAL A 15 15.28 3.72 7.98
C VAL A 15 14.57 2.51 7.38
N ASP A 16 14.16 1.55 8.23
CA ASP A 16 13.42 0.37 7.79
C ASP A 16 11.99 0.76 7.41
N ILE A 17 11.84 1.29 6.19
CA ILE A 17 10.55 1.76 5.65
C ILE A 17 9.53 0.61 5.56
N THR A 18 9.97 -0.65 5.62
CA THR A 18 9.09 -1.83 5.51
C THR A 18 8.04 -1.91 6.62
N ARG A 19 8.28 -1.24 7.76
CA ARG A 19 7.32 -1.14 8.88
C ARG A 19 6.71 0.23 9.05
N ASN A 20 7.10 1.23 8.26
CA ASN A 20 6.71 2.63 8.51
C ASN A 20 5.20 2.80 8.54
N ILE A 21 4.46 2.18 7.62
CA ILE A 21 2.99 2.24 7.61
C ILE A 21 2.42 1.75 8.95
N LEU A 22 2.83 0.56 9.40
CA LEU A 22 2.34 -0.04 10.64
C LEU A 22 2.74 0.76 11.88
N THR A 23 3.97 1.31 11.89
CA THR A 23 4.47 2.14 13.00
C THR A 23 3.71 3.45 13.11
N ILE A 24 3.47 4.12 11.98
CA ILE A 24 2.78 5.43 11.94
C ILE A 24 1.27 5.26 12.19
N ASN A 25 0.69 4.12 11.81
CA ASN A 25 -0.72 3.82 12.08
C ASN A 25 -0.98 3.36 13.51
N ASN A 26 0.06 3.05 14.29
CA ASN A 26 -0.11 2.63 15.67
C ASN A 26 -0.69 3.79 16.50
N GLY A 27 -1.92 3.62 16.97
CA GLY A 27 -2.68 4.67 17.67
C GLY A 27 -3.52 5.56 16.74
N SER A 28 -3.66 5.20 15.47
CA SER A 28 -4.66 5.83 14.58
C SER A 28 -6.06 5.74 15.20
N ARG A 29 -6.87 6.77 14.98
CA ARG A 29 -8.26 6.82 15.44
C ARG A 29 -9.23 6.06 14.53
N GLU A 30 -8.79 5.68 13.34
CA GLU A 30 -9.60 4.89 12.41
C GLU A 30 -9.47 3.39 12.76
N LEU A 31 -10.53 2.63 12.47
CA LEU A 31 -10.49 1.17 12.52
C LEU A 31 -9.85 0.66 11.23
N LEU A 32 -8.60 0.22 11.33
CA LEU A 32 -7.81 -0.27 10.19
C LEU A 32 -7.73 -1.80 10.20
N VAL A 33 -8.18 -2.41 9.11
CA VAL A 33 -7.98 -3.83 8.82
C VAL A 33 -6.68 -3.99 8.07
N GLU A 34 -5.96 -5.09 8.32
CA GLU A 34 -4.61 -5.28 7.79
C GLU A 34 -3.75 -4.03 8.02
N GLY A 35 -3.87 -3.37 9.18
CA GLY A 35 -3.03 -2.24 9.58
C GLY A 35 -3.23 -0.90 8.87
N ASP A 36 -3.72 -0.85 7.63
CA ASP A 36 -3.84 0.36 6.80
C ASP A 36 -5.04 0.37 5.84
N ILE A 37 -5.92 -0.64 5.89
CA ILE A 37 -7.17 -0.64 5.12
C ILE A 37 -8.29 -0.08 5.98
N VAL A 38 -8.77 1.12 5.64
CA VAL A 38 -9.96 1.68 6.30
C VAL A 38 -11.23 1.03 5.74
N LEU A 39 -12.03 0.42 6.62
CA LEU A 39 -13.32 -0.15 6.22
C LEU A 39 -14.36 0.95 5.96
N PRO A 40 -15.23 0.78 4.94
CA PRO A 40 -16.32 1.73 4.71
C PRO A 40 -17.29 1.69 5.89
N ARG A 41 -17.59 2.86 6.50
CA ARG A 41 -18.52 2.95 7.65
C ARG A 41 -19.95 2.45 7.35
N THR A 42 -20.30 2.28 6.07
CA THR A 42 -21.62 1.85 5.59
C THR A 42 -21.67 0.39 5.11
N ARG A 43 -20.55 -0.36 5.13
CA ARG A 43 -20.50 -1.74 4.62
C ARG A 43 -19.72 -2.66 5.57
N ASN A 44 -20.33 -3.79 5.93
CA ASN A 44 -19.75 -4.79 6.84
C ASN A 44 -18.98 -5.92 6.13
N ALA A 45 -18.97 -5.96 4.80
CA ALA A 45 -18.19 -6.91 4.00
C ALA A 45 -17.90 -6.34 2.59
N LEU A 46 -16.68 -6.57 2.06
CA LEU A 46 -16.33 -6.23 0.69
C LEU A 46 -16.85 -7.31 -0.26
N VAL A 47 -18.14 -7.21 -0.61
CA VAL A 47 -18.70 -7.96 -1.74
C VAL A 47 -18.78 -7.00 -2.91
N CYS A 48 -18.12 -7.33 -4.02
CA CYS A 48 -18.21 -6.59 -5.28
C CYS A 48 -18.98 -7.39 -6.35
N PRO A 49 -20.27 -7.68 -6.13
CA PRO A 49 -21.01 -8.60 -7.00
C PRO A 49 -21.31 -8.00 -8.38
N SER A 50 -21.11 -6.69 -8.58
CA SER A 50 -21.46 -5.97 -9.81
C SER A 50 -20.29 -5.22 -10.45
N ASN A 51 -19.03 -5.50 -10.09
CA ASN A 51 -17.84 -4.74 -10.49
C ASN A 51 -17.89 -3.22 -10.17
N ASN A 52 -18.89 -2.78 -9.41
CA ASN A 52 -19.05 -1.39 -9.02
C ASN A 52 -18.06 -0.92 -7.94
N CYS A 53 -17.18 -1.80 -7.45
CA CYS A 53 -16.09 -1.46 -6.53
C CYS A 53 -14.83 -0.93 -7.25
N PHE A 54 -14.78 -0.94 -8.59
CA PHE A 54 -13.61 -0.45 -9.33
C PHE A 54 -13.88 0.93 -9.95
N TRP A 55 -12.80 1.67 -10.18
CA TRP A 55 -12.80 2.89 -10.98
C TRP A 55 -13.23 2.59 -12.43
N LYS A 56 -14.06 3.48 -13.00
CA LYS A 56 -14.65 3.23 -14.32
C LYS A 56 -13.62 3.48 -15.42
N LYS A 57 -13.58 2.55 -16.38
CA LYS A 57 -12.81 2.72 -17.61
C LYS A 57 -13.61 3.56 -18.60
N SER A 58 -12.95 4.58 -19.15
CA SER A 58 -13.49 5.45 -20.19
C SER A 58 -13.42 4.77 -21.56
N SER A 59 -14.20 5.27 -22.52
CA SER A 59 -14.27 4.75 -23.88
C SER A 59 -12.93 4.81 -24.63
N ASN A 60 -12.05 5.76 -24.28
CA ASN A 60 -10.70 5.88 -24.84
C ASN A 60 -9.67 4.89 -24.24
N GLY A 61 -10.13 3.96 -23.41
CA GLY A 61 -9.26 2.95 -22.80
C GLY A 61 -8.57 3.38 -21.49
N LEU A 62 -8.76 4.62 -21.03
CA LEU A 62 -8.14 5.11 -19.79
C LEU A 62 -9.07 4.96 -18.59
N VAL A 63 -8.49 4.72 -17.42
CA VAL A 63 -9.19 4.77 -16.14
C VAL A 63 -8.83 6.06 -15.44
N LEU A 64 -9.77 7.01 -15.41
CA LEU A 64 -9.55 8.30 -14.76
C LEU A 64 -9.90 8.16 -13.27
N VAL A 65 -8.95 8.52 -12.41
CA VAL A 65 -9.10 8.54 -10.95
C VAL A 65 -8.97 9.98 -10.49
N PRO A 66 -10.09 10.72 -10.33
CA PRO A 66 -10.05 12.10 -9.89
C PRO A 66 -9.49 12.20 -8.47
N PHE A 67 -8.68 13.23 -8.19
CA PHE A 67 -8.14 13.46 -6.86
C PHE A 67 -8.01 14.94 -6.48
N THR A 68 -7.97 15.20 -5.18
CA THR A 68 -7.57 16.48 -4.58
C THR A 68 -6.44 16.25 -3.58
N VAL A 69 -5.55 17.23 -3.38
CA VAL A 69 -4.45 17.17 -2.39
C VAL A 69 -4.57 18.32 -1.41
N SER A 70 -4.60 18.01 -0.11
CA SER A 70 -4.69 19.00 0.97
C SER A 70 -3.60 20.07 0.89
N ASN A 71 -3.94 21.31 1.25
CA ASN A 71 -2.99 22.42 1.33
C ASN A 71 -1.93 22.25 2.43
N ASP A 72 -2.11 21.28 3.33
CA ASP A 72 -1.12 20.95 4.36
C ASP A 72 0.18 20.37 3.78
N PHE A 73 0.11 19.76 2.59
CA PHE A 73 1.26 19.19 1.91
C PHE A 73 2.12 20.29 1.27
N SER A 74 3.42 20.26 1.59
CA SER A 74 4.42 21.14 0.99
C SER A 74 4.61 20.85 -0.51
N SER A 75 5.32 21.74 -1.22
CA SER A 75 5.70 21.51 -2.62
C SER A 75 6.54 20.23 -2.80
N SER A 76 7.41 19.93 -1.84
CA SER A 76 8.20 18.69 -1.81
C SER A 76 7.29 17.47 -1.66
N ASP A 77 6.37 17.50 -0.69
CA ASP A 77 5.42 16.40 -0.46
C ASP A 77 4.57 16.12 -1.71
N ARG A 78 4.07 17.19 -2.35
CA ARG A 78 3.31 17.12 -3.60
C ARG A 78 4.13 16.54 -4.75
N SER A 79 5.43 16.82 -4.79
CA SER A 79 6.34 16.26 -5.79
C SER A 79 6.53 14.76 -5.60
N VAL A 80 6.62 14.27 -4.35
CA VAL A 80 6.68 12.83 -4.06
C VAL A 80 5.38 12.13 -4.47
N ILE A 81 4.22 12.70 -4.11
CA ILE A 81 2.90 12.15 -4.49
C ILE A 81 2.74 12.12 -6.01
N ALA A 82 3.11 13.21 -6.70
CA ALA A 82 3.07 13.27 -8.17
C ALA A 82 4.02 12.25 -8.80
N GLY A 83 5.22 12.06 -8.25
CA GLY A 83 6.16 11.03 -8.68
C GLY A 83 5.58 9.63 -8.56
N ALA A 84 4.94 9.30 -7.42
CA ALA A 84 4.25 8.03 -7.24
C ALA A 84 3.16 7.80 -8.30
N MET A 85 2.32 8.82 -8.57
CA MET A 85 1.29 8.77 -9.61
C MET A 85 1.86 8.57 -11.03
N ALA A 86 3.00 9.18 -11.33
CA ALA A 86 3.64 9.09 -12.64
C ALA A 86 4.07 7.65 -13.01
N THR A 87 4.39 6.82 -12.02
CA THR A 87 4.67 5.40 -12.28
C THR A 87 3.45 4.66 -12.82
N PHE A 88 2.26 4.93 -12.28
CA PHE A 88 1.02 4.37 -12.81
C PHE A 88 0.75 4.88 -14.23
N HIS A 89 0.97 6.17 -14.48
CA HIS A 89 0.74 6.77 -15.80
C HIS A 89 1.60 6.15 -16.89
N SER A 90 2.87 5.83 -16.58
CA SER A 90 3.84 5.30 -17.54
C SER A 90 3.70 3.81 -17.81
N LYS A 91 3.18 3.02 -16.85
CA LYS A 91 3.15 1.55 -16.94
C LYS A 91 1.75 0.94 -17.06
N THR A 92 0.69 1.76 -16.93
CA THR A 92 -0.72 1.29 -16.93
C THR A 92 -1.65 2.26 -17.67
N CYS A 93 -2.93 1.90 -17.80
CA CYS A 93 -3.99 2.79 -18.29
C CYS A 93 -4.63 3.69 -17.19
N ILE A 94 -4.13 3.64 -15.95
CA ILE A 94 -4.60 4.49 -14.84
C ILE A 94 -4.09 5.92 -15.01
N ARG A 95 -4.97 6.90 -14.85
CA ARG A 95 -4.65 8.32 -14.85
C ARG A 95 -5.26 9.00 -13.64
N PHE A 96 -4.40 9.34 -12.68
CA PHE A 96 -4.75 10.27 -11.62
C PHE A 96 -4.89 11.68 -12.21
N VAL A 97 -6.07 12.28 -12.07
CA VAL A 97 -6.39 13.59 -12.64
C VAL A 97 -6.90 14.54 -11.55
N SER A 98 -6.53 15.82 -11.63
CA SER A 98 -7.08 16.83 -10.72
C SER A 98 -8.60 16.84 -10.84
N ARG A 99 -9.28 16.65 -9.71
CA ARG A 99 -10.74 16.67 -9.64
C ARG A 99 -11.28 18.02 -10.08
N THR A 100 -12.36 17.99 -10.83
CA THR A 100 -13.21 19.14 -11.16
C THR A 100 -14.57 19.01 -10.47
N PHE A 101 -15.49 18.26 -11.07
CA PHE A 101 -16.88 18.11 -10.63
C PHE A 101 -17.26 16.65 -10.33
N GLU A 102 -16.32 15.71 -10.46
CA GLU A 102 -16.59 14.29 -10.30
C GLU A 102 -17.07 13.99 -8.87
N ALA A 103 -18.14 13.18 -8.77
CA ALA A 103 -18.71 12.79 -7.49
C ALA A 103 -17.80 11.82 -6.72
N ASP A 104 -17.21 10.86 -7.44
CA ASP A 104 -16.28 9.87 -6.89
C ASP A 104 -14.84 10.35 -7.09
N TYR A 105 -14.09 10.53 -6.00
CA TYR A 105 -12.71 11.01 -6.07
C TYR A 105 -11.90 10.68 -4.81
N LEU A 106 -10.59 10.67 -4.96
CA LEU A 106 -9.64 10.53 -3.86
C LEU A 106 -9.37 11.89 -3.21
N SER A 107 -9.59 12.01 -1.91
CA SER A 107 -9.12 13.14 -1.12
C SER A 107 -7.83 12.76 -0.40
N ILE A 108 -6.69 13.20 -0.94
CA ILE A 108 -5.38 12.95 -0.33
C ILE A 108 -5.15 13.97 0.79
N GLN A 109 -5.03 13.49 2.02
CA GLN A 109 -4.94 14.32 3.23
C GLN A 109 -3.80 13.82 4.14
N SER A 110 -3.28 14.70 4.99
CA SER A 110 -2.35 14.30 6.06
C SER A 110 -3.14 14.06 7.35
N ARG A 111 -3.58 12.83 7.58
CA ARG A 111 -4.24 12.41 8.83
C ARG A 111 -3.33 11.52 9.67
N ASP A 112 -3.89 10.93 10.73
CA ASP A 112 -3.21 10.02 11.65
C ASP A 112 -2.96 8.65 10.98
N GLY A 113 -2.00 8.58 10.07
CA GLY A 113 -1.60 7.32 9.42
C GLY A 113 -1.30 7.38 7.92
N CYS A 114 -0.87 6.24 7.39
CA CYS A 114 -0.89 5.89 5.97
C CYS A 114 -2.02 4.88 5.77
N TYR A 115 -3.09 5.22 5.08
CA TYR A 115 -4.20 4.29 4.86
C TYR A 115 -5.07 4.70 3.69
N SER A 116 -5.79 3.71 3.16
CA SER A 116 -6.76 3.90 2.08
C SER A 116 -7.88 2.87 2.18
N ALA A 117 -9.01 3.15 1.53
CA ALA A 117 -10.04 2.14 1.33
C ALA A 117 -9.68 1.26 0.12
N VAL A 118 -10.09 -0.01 0.12
CA VAL A 118 -9.86 -0.91 -1.03
C VAL A 118 -10.89 -0.67 -2.13
N GLY A 119 -10.44 -0.13 -3.26
CA GLY A 119 -11.26 0.17 -4.43
C GLY A 119 -12.07 1.46 -4.32
N ARG A 120 -12.94 1.69 -5.30
CA ARG A 120 -13.86 2.83 -5.37
C ARG A 120 -15.06 2.63 -4.43
N GLN A 121 -15.23 3.53 -3.48
CA GLN A 121 -16.30 3.47 -2.47
C GLN A 121 -17.59 4.17 -2.89
N GLY A 122 -17.51 5.13 -3.83
CA GLY A 122 -18.59 6.06 -4.16
C GLY A 122 -18.54 7.31 -3.28
N GLY A 123 -18.64 8.49 -3.89
CA GLY A 123 -18.40 9.77 -3.23
C GLY A 123 -16.92 10.05 -2.96
N VAL A 124 -16.67 10.95 -2.00
CA VAL A 124 -15.30 11.23 -1.53
C VAL A 124 -14.76 10.07 -0.70
N GLN A 125 -13.57 9.58 -1.04
CA GLN A 125 -12.84 8.62 -0.21
C GLN A 125 -11.44 9.16 0.11
N VAL A 126 -11.00 8.97 1.35
CA VAL A 126 -9.73 9.52 1.84
C VAL A 126 -8.60 8.57 1.53
N VAL A 127 -7.48 9.13 1.08
CA VAL A 127 -6.17 8.50 1.15
C VAL A 127 -5.36 9.31 2.18
N SER A 128 -5.04 8.71 3.32
CA SER A 128 -4.21 9.36 4.31
C SER A 128 -2.74 9.11 4.00
N LEU A 129 -1.98 10.18 3.91
CA LEU A 129 -0.52 10.16 3.88
C LEU A 129 -0.04 11.15 4.94
N SER A 130 0.13 10.70 6.18
CA SER A 130 0.74 11.52 7.22
C SER A 130 2.05 12.12 6.72
N ARG A 131 2.18 13.45 6.79
CA ARG A 131 3.43 14.15 6.48
C ARG A 131 4.60 13.66 7.33
N ASN A 132 4.30 13.17 8.52
CA ASN A 132 5.27 12.58 9.43
C ASN A 132 5.31 11.06 9.24
N GLY A 133 5.80 10.59 8.09
CA GLY A 133 6.18 9.18 7.91
C GLY A 133 5.52 8.41 6.76
N CYS A 134 4.59 9.00 6.01
CA CYS A 134 3.93 8.33 4.88
C CYS A 134 4.27 8.92 3.50
N VAL A 135 4.87 10.11 3.44
CA VAL A 135 5.17 10.79 2.16
C VAL A 135 6.48 10.26 1.57
N TYR A 136 6.44 8.98 1.19
CA TYR A 136 7.49 8.27 0.48
C TYR A 136 6.91 7.68 -0.81
N HIS A 137 7.71 7.58 -1.86
CA HIS A 137 7.25 7.13 -3.18
C HIS A 137 6.49 5.79 -3.11
N GLY A 138 7.12 4.73 -2.58
CA GLY A 138 6.48 3.41 -2.50
C GLY A 138 5.31 3.33 -1.52
N ILE A 139 5.29 4.14 -0.45
CA ILE A 139 4.12 4.20 0.46
C ILE A 139 2.94 4.88 -0.25
N ALA A 140 3.17 6.00 -0.93
CA ALA A 140 2.11 6.65 -1.71
C ALA A 140 1.57 5.70 -2.80
N GLN A 141 2.44 4.95 -3.48
CA GLN A 141 2.00 3.92 -4.42
C GLN A 141 1.18 2.81 -3.77
N HIS A 142 1.60 2.32 -2.61
CA HIS A 142 0.90 1.30 -1.84
C HIS A 142 -0.54 1.75 -1.52
N GLU A 143 -0.71 2.95 -0.95
CA GLU A 143 -2.04 3.48 -0.62
C GLU A 143 -2.91 3.77 -1.85
N LEU A 144 -2.29 4.23 -2.94
CA LEU A 144 -2.98 4.42 -4.21
C LEU A 144 -3.39 3.07 -4.82
N ASN A 145 -2.59 2.02 -4.63
CA ASN A 145 -2.91 0.67 -5.11
C ASN A 145 -4.03 0.02 -4.31
N HIS A 146 -4.11 0.27 -2.99
CA HIS A 146 -5.32 -0.01 -2.21
C HIS A 146 -6.54 0.68 -2.82
N ALA A 147 -6.45 1.99 -3.11
CA ALA A 147 -7.55 2.74 -3.73
C ALA A 147 -8.00 2.18 -5.09
N LEU A 148 -7.12 1.46 -5.80
CA LEU A 148 -7.43 0.75 -7.05
C LEU A 148 -8.09 -0.63 -6.84
N GLY A 149 -8.09 -1.16 -5.61
CA GLY A 149 -8.79 -2.41 -5.28
C GLY A 149 -7.87 -3.59 -4.94
N PHE A 150 -6.60 -3.33 -4.62
CA PHE A 150 -5.66 -4.39 -4.24
C PHE A 150 -5.56 -4.52 -2.71
N TYR A 151 -5.66 -5.77 -2.24
CA TYR A 151 -5.33 -6.16 -0.87
C TYR A 151 -3.84 -6.46 -0.74
N HIS A 152 -3.41 -6.77 0.49
CA HIS A 152 -2.04 -7.20 0.73
C HIS A 152 -1.70 -8.56 0.09
N GLU A 153 -0.43 -8.74 -0.26
CA GLU A 153 0.07 -9.97 -0.87
C GLU A 153 0.02 -11.15 0.11
N HIS A 154 0.36 -10.92 1.39
CA HIS A 154 0.43 -11.97 2.41
C HIS A 154 -0.94 -12.48 2.86
N THR A 155 -2.03 -11.84 2.44
CA THR A 155 -3.41 -12.28 2.71
C THR A 155 -4.04 -13.00 1.53
N ARG A 156 -3.31 -13.23 0.42
CA ARG A 156 -3.81 -14.06 -0.68
C ARG A 156 -4.31 -15.43 -0.23
N SER A 157 -5.34 -15.93 -0.92
CA SER A 157 -5.93 -17.24 -0.69
C SER A 157 -4.95 -18.42 -0.79
N ASP A 158 -3.88 -18.27 -1.59
CA ASP A 158 -2.83 -19.27 -1.82
C ASP A 158 -1.52 -19.01 -1.04
N ARG A 159 -1.48 -18.01 -0.14
CA ARG A 159 -0.25 -17.55 0.54
C ARG A 159 0.48 -18.62 1.32
N ASP A 160 -0.21 -19.62 1.88
CA ASP A 160 0.39 -20.70 2.68
C ASP A 160 1.33 -21.62 1.87
N ARG A 161 1.34 -21.50 0.54
CA ARG A 161 2.31 -22.17 -0.34
C ARG A 161 3.67 -21.45 -0.43
N TYR A 162 3.72 -20.20 0.03
CA TYR A 162 4.82 -19.26 -0.20
C TYR A 162 5.35 -18.65 1.10
N VAL A 163 4.51 -18.49 2.11
CA VAL A 163 4.91 -17.98 3.42
C VAL A 163 4.32 -18.82 4.54
N ARG A 164 5.05 -18.91 5.65
CA ARG A 164 4.53 -19.37 6.93
C ARG A 164 4.27 -18.17 7.83
N ILE A 165 3.09 -18.12 8.45
CA ILE A 165 2.78 -17.16 9.51
C ILE A 165 3.19 -17.73 10.87
N ASN A 166 4.06 -17.03 11.58
CA ASN A 166 4.54 -17.41 12.90
C ASN A 166 3.63 -16.77 13.96
N TRP A 167 2.44 -17.35 14.15
CA TRP A 167 1.38 -16.81 15.02
C TRP A 167 1.81 -16.47 16.45
N ALA A 168 2.77 -17.22 17.00
CA ALA A 168 3.32 -16.99 18.34
C ALA A 168 4.11 -15.66 18.48
N ASN A 169 4.57 -15.08 17.36
CA ASN A 169 5.28 -13.81 17.33
C ASN A 169 4.35 -12.61 17.10
N ILE A 170 3.04 -12.82 16.94
CA ILE A 170 2.05 -11.79 16.64
C ILE A 170 1.18 -11.55 17.88
N SER A 171 0.89 -10.28 18.20
CA SER A 171 -0.04 -9.94 19.29
C SER A 171 -1.39 -10.63 19.03
N PRO A 172 -1.99 -11.31 20.02
CA PRO A 172 -3.31 -11.94 19.86
C PRO A 172 -4.37 -10.98 19.32
N THR A 173 -4.33 -9.70 19.73
CA THR A 173 -5.26 -8.68 19.26
C THR A 173 -5.01 -8.22 17.83
N MET A 174 -3.88 -8.58 17.21
CA MET A 174 -3.49 -8.17 15.85
C MET A 174 -3.45 -9.34 14.86
N GLN A 175 -3.72 -10.57 15.29
CA GLN A 175 -3.67 -11.77 14.42
C GLN A 175 -4.64 -11.68 13.24
N TYR A 176 -5.76 -10.98 13.38
CA TYR A 176 -6.73 -10.82 12.29
C TYR A 176 -6.13 -10.14 11.04
N ASN A 177 -5.07 -9.33 11.18
CA ASN A 177 -4.34 -8.69 10.06
C ASN A 177 -3.57 -9.69 9.17
N PHE A 178 -3.52 -10.97 9.57
CA PHE A 178 -2.86 -12.05 8.84
C PHE A 178 -3.86 -13.11 8.36
N ASN A 179 -5.16 -12.90 8.55
CA ASN A 179 -6.18 -13.78 7.99
C ASN A 179 -6.09 -13.75 6.46
N LYS A 180 -6.39 -14.89 5.82
CA LYS A 180 -6.47 -14.94 4.37
C LYS A 180 -7.76 -14.30 3.90
N GLU A 181 -7.66 -13.49 2.86
CA GLU A 181 -8.77 -12.95 2.11
C GLU A 181 -9.17 -13.89 0.98
N ASN A 182 -10.44 -13.86 0.59
CA ASN A 182 -10.91 -14.58 -0.59
C ASN A 182 -10.54 -13.81 -1.86
N THR A 183 -9.26 -13.87 -2.23
CA THR A 183 -8.69 -13.06 -3.30
C THR A 183 -8.92 -13.65 -4.69
N ASN A 184 -9.27 -12.78 -5.65
CA ASN A 184 -9.07 -13.07 -7.06
C ASN A 184 -7.61 -12.79 -7.42
N ASN A 185 -6.81 -13.85 -7.57
CA ASN A 185 -5.38 -13.76 -7.83
C ASN A 185 -5.03 -13.34 -9.26
N LEU A 186 -6.04 -13.08 -10.12
CA LEU A 186 -5.90 -12.62 -11.50
C LEU A 186 -4.96 -13.49 -12.36
N ASN A 187 -4.89 -14.79 -12.04
CA ASN A 187 -3.97 -15.76 -12.65
C ASN A 187 -2.50 -15.29 -12.65
N THR A 188 -2.10 -14.57 -11.60
CA THR A 188 -0.70 -14.14 -11.39
C THR A 188 -0.04 -14.94 -10.26
N PRO A 189 1.28 -15.19 -10.37
CA PRO A 189 2.02 -15.83 -9.29
C PRO A 189 2.04 -14.95 -8.02
N TYR A 190 2.37 -15.58 -6.91
CA TYR A 190 2.68 -14.88 -5.66
C TYR A 190 3.97 -14.09 -5.82
N ASP A 191 4.02 -12.89 -5.27
CA ASP A 191 5.12 -11.95 -5.46
C ASP A 191 5.67 -11.42 -4.13
N TYR A 192 6.77 -12.01 -3.66
CA TYR A 192 7.50 -11.52 -2.48
C TYR A 192 7.97 -10.06 -2.62
N SER A 193 8.18 -9.59 -3.86
CA SER A 193 8.63 -8.23 -4.15
C SER A 193 7.50 -7.21 -4.31
N SER A 194 6.24 -7.63 -4.17
CA SER A 194 5.09 -6.73 -4.25
C SER A 194 5.20 -5.60 -3.22
N VAL A 195 4.89 -4.38 -3.63
CA VAL A 195 4.78 -3.25 -2.70
C VAL A 195 3.64 -3.47 -1.69
N MET A 196 2.71 -4.39 -1.99
CA MET A 196 1.61 -4.80 -1.13
C MET A 196 1.99 -5.93 -0.17
N HIS A 197 3.24 -6.39 -0.14
CA HIS A 197 3.68 -7.40 0.83
C HIS A 197 4.11 -6.75 2.14
N TYR A 198 3.75 -7.33 3.29
CA TYR A 198 4.31 -6.96 4.59
C TYR A 198 5.79 -7.34 4.72
N GLY A 199 6.52 -6.60 5.55
CA GLY A 199 7.86 -7.01 6.01
C GLY A 199 7.80 -8.21 6.97
N LYS A 200 8.94 -8.89 7.16
CA LYS A 200 9.05 -10.13 7.94
C LYS A 200 8.52 -10.02 9.37
N THR A 201 8.55 -8.84 9.95
CA THR A 201 8.34 -8.55 11.37
C THR A 201 7.14 -7.64 11.61
N ALA A 202 6.24 -7.52 10.63
CA ALA A 202 4.98 -6.80 10.77
C ALA A 202 4.23 -7.27 12.04
N PHE A 203 3.77 -6.34 12.88
CA PHE A 203 3.07 -6.64 14.15
C PHE A 203 3.80 -7.60 15.13
N SER A 204 5.12 -7.69 15.02
CA SER A 204 5.92 -8.52 15.92
C SER A 204 5.87 -7.99 17.36
N ILE A 205 5.66 -8.88 18.34
CA ILE A 205 5.66 -8.55 19.78
C ILE A 205 7.03 -8.70 20.43
N ASN A 206 7.97 -9.35 19.75
CA ASN A 206 9.26 -9.75 20.30
C ASN A 206 10.43 -9.47 19.34
N GLY A 207 10.16 -8.72 18.26
CA GLY A 207 11.14 -8.41 17.21
C GLY A 207 11.45 -9.56 16.25
N GLN A 208 10.88 -10.75 16.47
CA GLN A 208 11.07 -11.92 15.61
C GLN A 208 10.13 -11.90 14.41
N ASP A 209 10.47 -12.68 13.38
CA ASP A 209 9.66 -12.79 12.16
C ASP A 209 8.25 -13.29 12.46
N THR A 210 7.25 -12.53 12.02
CA THR A 210 5.83 -12.92 11.95
C THR A 210 5.49 -13.58 10.62
N ILE A 211 6.26 -13.28 9.56
CA ILE A 211 6.15 -13.90 8.23
C ILE A 211 7.51 -14.45 7.83
N THR A 212 7.57 -15.76 7.53
CA THR A 212 8.77 -16.42 7.00
C THR A 212 8.49 -16.93 5.59
N PRO A 213 9.20 -16.45 4.55
CA PRO A 213 9.14 -17.04 3.21
C PRO A 213 9.56 -18.51 3.21
N ILE A 214 8.94 -19.30 2.33
CA ILE A 214 9.24 -20.73 2.12
C ILE A 214 9.31 -21.05 0.62
N PRO A 215 10.15 -21.99 0.19
CA PRO A 215 11.06 -22.80 1.00
C PRO A 215 12.32 -22.05 1.47
N ASP A 216 12.63 -20.91 0.87
CA ASP A 216 13.81 -20.11 1.19
C ASP A 216 13.46 -18.92 2.10
N PRO A 217 13.81 -18.95 3.41
CA PRO A 217 13.52 -17.87 4.34
C PRO A 217 14.36 -16.61 4.10
N SER A 218 15.40 -16.67 3.26
CA SER A 218 16.26 -15.52 2.98
C SER A 218 15.62 -14.52 2.02
N VAL A 219 14.61 -14.93 1.25
CA VAL A 219 13.90 -14.09 0.28
C VAL A 219 13.44 -12.77 0.93
N PRO A 220 13.73 -11.60 0.33
CA PRO A 220 13.30 -10.32 0.86
C PRO A 220 11.80 -10.12 0.64
N ILE A 221 11.12 -9.57 1.66
CA ILE A 221 9.71 -9.16 1.62
C ILE A 221 9.54 -7.82 2.32
N GLY A 222 8.51 -7.06 1.93
CA GLY A 222 8.18 -5.77 2.57
C GLY A 222 8.75 -4.53 1.90
N GLN A 223 9.30 -4.65 0.69
CA GLN A 223 9.88 -3.51 -0.02
C GLN A 223 8.86 -2.36 -0.20
N ARG A 224 9.35 -1.12 -0.15
CA ARG A 224 8.58 0.12 -0.36
C ARG A 224 9.32 1.09 -1.29
N VAL A 225 9.98 0.55 -2.31
CA VAL A 225 10.78 1.29 -3.30
C VAL A 225 9.89 1.71 -4.47
N ASP A 226 9.28 0.75 -5.17
CA ASP A 226 8.40 0.98 -6.33
C ASP A 226 7.40 -0.19 -6.46
N LEU A 227 6.37 -0.04 -7.30
CA LEU A 227 5.51 -1.14 -7.74
C LEU A 227 6.35 -2.23 -8.41
N SER A 228 6.11 -3.48 -8.04
CA SER A 228 6.73 -4.61 -8.72
C SER A 228 6.16 -4.79 -10.14
N ALA A 229 6.86 -5.57 -10.98
CA ALA A 229 6.35 -5.93 -12.30
C ALA A 229 5.00 -6.68 -12.22
N ILE A 230 4.78 -7.46 -11.16
CA ILE A 230 3.53 -8.21 -10.96
C ILE A 230 2.42 -7.28 -10.44
N ASP A 231 2.73 -6.29 -9.59
CA ASP A 231 1.76 -5.25 -9.19
C ASP A 231 1.20 -4.54 -10.42
N ILE A 232 2.09 -4.07 -11.31
CA ILE A 232 1.73 -3.42 -12.59
C ILE A 232 0.90 -4.36 -13.48
N LYS A 233 1.33 -5.62 -13.63
CA LYS A 233 0.62 -6.61 -14.43
C LYS A 233 -0.80 -6.83 -13.90
N ARG A 234 -0.98 -6.92 -12.59
CA ARG A 234 -2.30 -7.10 -11.96
C ARG A 234 -3.20 -5.89 -12.17
N ILE A 235 -2.67 -4.67 -12.07
CA ILE A 235 -3.42 -3.44 -12.41
C ILE A 235 -3.90 -3.53 -13.86
N ASN A 236 -3.02 -3.87 -14.79
CA ASN A 236 -3.36 -3.97 -16.21
C ASN A 236 -4.41 -5.04 -16.49
N ILE A 237 -4.31 -6.23 -15.88
CA ILE A 237 -5.33 -7.28 -16.00
C ILE A 237 -6.66 -6.81 -15.42
N LEU A 238 -6.67 -6.26 -14.22
CA LEU A 238 -7.89 -5.84 -13.51
C LEU A 238 -8.67 -4.78 -14.29
N TYR A 239 -7.97 -3.80 -14.85
CA TYR A 239 -8.54 -2.70 -15.61
C TYR A 239 -8.54 -2.92 -17.12
N ASN A 240 -8.17 -4.12 -17.56
CA ASN A 240 -8.07 -4.53 -18.96
C ASN A 240 -7.28 -3.54 -19.82
N CYS A 241 -6.21 -2.94 -19.26
CA CYS A 241 -5.24 -2.20 -20.05
C CYS A 241 -4.60 -3.17 -21.07
#